data_AF-A0A7Y0UFG4-F1
#
_entry.id   AF-A0A7Y0UFG4-F1
#
_cell.length_a   1.000
_cell.length_b   1.000
_cell.length_c   1.000
_cell.angle_alpha   90.00
_cell.angle_beta   90.00
_cell.angle_gamma   90.00
#
_symmetry.space_group_name_H-M   'P 1'
#
loop_
_entity.id
_entity.type
_entity.pdbx_description
1 polymer ?
#
loop_
_entity_poly.entity_id
_entity_poly.type
_entity_poly.pdbx_seq_one_letter_code
_entity_poly.pdbx_strand_id
1 'polypeptide(L)'
;MNTSKVTMEQLQIATDSYGTVIAYGDFVLASAYRHLGKGRIGNDARVYKLAEQPIPGWGSDARSFIECELALVAEAEELFEDAGHAIAWALAHTN
;
A
#
# COMPACT_ATOMS: atom_id res chain seq x y z
N MET A 1 1.87 -19.39 -11.13
CA MET A 1 2.06 -17.99 -10.69
C MET A 1 0.69 -17.48 -10.32
N ASN A 2 0.48 -17.10 -9.06
CA ASN A 2 -0.80 -16.53 -8.63
C ASN A 2 -0.75 -15.04 -9.00
N THR A 3 -1.19 -14.70 -10.21
CA THR A 3 -1.14 -13.36 -10.81
C THR A 3 -2.26 -12.46 -10.27
N SER A 4 -2.41 -12.40 -8.95
CA SER A 4 -3.33 -11.43 -8.34
C SER A 4 -2.69 -10.06 -8.43
N LYS A 5 -3.24 -9.21 -9.30
CA LYS A 5 -2.95 -7.78 -9.38
C LYS A 5 -3.12 -7.15 -7.99
N VAL A 6 -2.10 -6.44 -7.50
CA VAL A 6 -2.20 -5.68 -6.24
C VAL A 6 -2.94 -4.38 -6.51
N THR A 7 -3.98 -4.10 -5.74
CA THR A 7 -4.76 -2.86 -5.79
C THR A 7 -4.86 -2.23 -4.40
N MET A 8 -5.23 -0.96 -4.32
CA MET A 8 -5.47 -0.31 -3.04
C MET A 8 -6.61 -1.00 -2.27
N GLU A 9 -7.64 -1.48 -2.98
CA GLU A 9 -8.75 -2.22 -2.38
C GLU A 9 -8.26 -3.49 -1.69
N GLN A 10 -7.42 -4.28 -2.37
CA GLN A 10 -6.84 -5.49 -1.78
C GLN A 10 -5.94 -5.18 -0.59
N LEU A 11 -5.16 -4.09 -0.67
CA LEU A 11 -4.35 -3.65 0.47
C LEU A 11 -5.24 -3.27 1.65
N GLN A 12 -6.34 -2.55 1.43
CA GLN A 12 -7.29 -2.18 2.50
C GLN A 12 -7.98 -3.40 3.10
N ILE A 13 -8.40 -4.37 2.29
CA ILE A 13 -9.00 -5.63 2.77
C ILE A 13 -8.01 -6.42 3.63
N ALA A 14 -6.73 -6.46 3.24
CA ALA A 14 -5.69 -7.20 3.95
C ALA A 14 -5.15 -6.47 5.20
N THR A 15 -5.47 -5.19 5.38
CA THR A 15 -4.96 -4.35 6.47
C THR A 15 -5.87 -4.46 7.68
N ASP A 16 -5.28 -4.79 8.83
CA ASP A 16 -5.99 -4.86 10.11
C ASP A 16 -6.10 -3.48 10.80
N SER A 17 -6.57 -3.46 12.04
CA SER A 17 -6.73 -2.23 12.83
C SER A 17 -5.42 -1.54 13.22
N TYR A 18 -4.26 -2.16 13.02
CA TYR A 18 -2.95 -1.61 13.36
C TYR A 18 -2.19 -1.08 12.14
N GLY A 19 -2.67 -1.35 10.94
CA GLY A 19 -2.10 -0.82 9.70
C GLY A 19 -2.83 0.40 9.17
N THR A 20 -2.39 0.86 7.99
CA THR A 20 -3.06 1.95 7.27
C THR A 20 -2.76 1.88 5.77
N VAL A 21 -3.70 2.34 4.94
CA VAL A 21 -3.53 2.44 3.49
C VAL A 21 -4.08 3.78 3.03
N ILE A 22 -3.23 4.62 2.45
CA ILE A 22 -3.51 6.01 2.12
C ILE A 22 -3.22 6.25 0.64
N ALA A 23 -4.18 6.84 -0.08
CA ALA A 23 -3.93 7.38 -1.42
C ALA A 23 -3.18 8.72 -1.31
N TYR A 24 -2.11 8.89 -2.09
CA TYR A 24 -1.27 10.08 -2.08
C TYR A 24 -0.79 10.42 -3.50
N GLY A 25 -1.52 11.28 -4.21
CA GLY A 25 -1.25 11.54 -5.64
C GLY A 25 -1.36 10.26 -6.46
N ASP A 26 -0.31 9.95 -7.23
CA ASP A 26 -0.21 8.69 -8.00
C ASP A 26 0.30 7.50 -7.17
N PHE A 27 0.47 7.69 -5.86
CA PHE A 27 1.00 6.68 -4.95
C PHE A 27 -0.07 6.13 -4.00
N VAL A 28 0.21 4.93 -3.49
CA VAL A 28 -0.48 4.33 -2.35
C VAL A 28 0.57 4.01 -1.29
N LEU A 29 0.40 4.61 -0.12
CA LEU A 29 1.24 4.38 1.05
C LEU A 29 0.55 3.34 1.92
N ALA A 30 1.24 2.25 2.23
CA ALA A 30 0.66 1.15 2.96
C ALA A 30 1.55 0.72 4.13
N SER A 31 0.90 0.38 5.22
CA SER A 31 1.50 -0.23 6.39
C SER A 31 0.58 -1.33 6.90
N ALA A 32 1.15 -2.47 7.24
CA ALA A 32 0.49 -3.56 7.93
C ALA A 32 1.35 -4.00 9.12
N TYR A 33 0.70 -4.43 10.21
CA TYR A 33 1.39 -4.97 11.35
C TYR A 33 1.93 -6.37 11.03
N ARG A 34 3.23 -6.59 11.26
CA ARG A 34 3.96 -7.81 10.87
C ARG A 34 4.59 -8.47 12.08
N HIS A 35 4.59 -9.79 12.05
CA HIS A 35 5.32 -10.64 12.99
C HIS A 35 6.35 -11.45 12.19
N LEU A 36 7.57 -10.94 12.08
CA LEU A 36 8.64 -11.57 11.28
C LEU A 36 9.46 -12.61 12.09
N GLY A 37 9.03 -12.93 13.31
CA GLY A 37 9.70 -13.86 14.22
C GLY A 37 10.89 -13.24 14.97
N LYS A 38 11.43 -13.97 15.96
CA LYS A 38 12.55 -13.52 16.82
C LYS A 38 12.36 -12.14 17.47
N GLY A 39 11.12 -11.81 17.84
CA GLY A 39 10.79 -10.51 18.45
C GLY A 39 10.73 -9.34 17.47
N ARG A 40 10.89 -9.57 16.15
CA ARG A 40 10.67 -8.55 15.12
C ARG A 40 9.18 -8.40 14.86
N ILE A 41 8.59 -7.47 15.58
CA ILE A 41 7.17 -7.14 15.52
C ILE A 41 7.05 -5.63 15.34
N GLY A 42 6.15 -5.21 14.46
CA GLY A 42 5.91 -3.79 14.17
C GLY A 42 5.27 -3.61 12.81
N ASN A 43 5.10 -2.36 12.41
CA ASN A 43 4.48 -1.97 11.15
C ASN A 43 5.49 -2.02 10.00
N ASP A 44 5.13 -2.67 8.88
CA ASP A 44 5.86 -2.50 7.62
C ASP A 44 5.57 -1.12 7.01
N ALA A 45 6.40 -0.68 6.07
CA ALA A 45 6.15 0.51 5.29
C ALA A 45 6.42 0.22 3.81
N ARG A 46 5.41 0.45 2.97
CA ARG A 46 5.44 0.14 1.53
C ARG A 46 4.90 1.34 0.76
N VAL A 47 5.58 1.66 -0.33
CA VAL A 47 5.17 2.68 -1.30
C VAL A 47 4.87 1.98 -2.61
N TYR A 48 3.66 2.19 -3.10
CA TYR A 48 3.23 1.73 -4.40
C TYR A 48 2.95 2.92 -5.31
N LYS A 49 3.16 2.76 -6.61
CA LYS A 49 2.76 3.71 -7.66
C LYS A 49 1.72 3.07 -8.57
N LEU A 50 0.79 3.86 -9.09
CA LEU A 50 -0.11 3.42 -10.15
C LEU A 50 0.68 2.88 -11.35
N ALA A 51 0.46 1.61 -11.67
CA ALA A 51 0.98 0.96 -12.89
C ALA A 51 0.08 1.22 -14.10
N GLU A 52 -1.15 1.66 -13.86
CA GLU A 52 -2.13 2.03 -14.88
C GLU A 52 -2.96 3.23 -14.44
N GLN A 53 -3.47 3.99 -15.40
CA GLN A 53 -4.30 5.16 -15.13
C GLN A 53 -5.77 4.78 -14.88
N PRO A 54 -6.47 5.49 -13.97
CA PRO A 54 -7.91 5.35 -13.80
C PRO A 54 -8.66 5.66 -15.10
N ILE A 55 -9.77 4.97 -15.33
CA ILE A 55 -10.68 5.26 -16.45
C ILE A 55 -11.91 5.95 -15.84
N PRO A 56 -12.09 7.27 -16.05
CA PRO A 56 -13.18 8.01 -15.44
C PRO A 56 -14.53 7.59 -16.02
N GLY A 57 -15.58 7.69 -15.20
CA GLY A 57 -16.96 7.42 -15.63
C GLY A 57 -17.65 6.38 -14.76
N TRP A 58 -18.68 5.75 -15.33
CA TRP A 58 -19.51 4.74 -14.70
C TRP A 58 -19.77 3.60 -15.68
N GLY A 59 -20.00 2.38 -15.19
CA GLY A 59 -20.25 1.19 -16.03
C GLY A 59 -19.05 0.25 -16.11
N SER A 60 -19.15 -0.78 -16.97
CA SER A 60 -18.16 -1.86 -17.06
C SER A 60 -16.78 -1.43 -17.51
N ASP A 61 -16.68 -0.30 -18.20
CA ASP A 61 -15.44 0.17 -18.82
C ASP A 61 -14.74 1.23 -17.95
N ALA A 62 -15.39 1.69 -16.87
CA ALA A 62 -14.81 2.59 -15.89
C ALA A 62 -13.94 1.80 -14.89
N ARG A 63 -12.89 2.45 -14.39
CA ARG A 63 -12.00 1.88 -13.37
C ARG A 63 -11.54 2.97 -12.45
N SER A 64 -11.95 2.89 -11.19
CA SER A 64 -11.57 3.86 -10.17
C SER A 64 -10.12 3.66 -9.73
N PHE A 65 -9.55 4.68 -9.07
CA PHE A 65 -8.18 4.63 -8.54
C PHE A 65 -7.91 3.41 -7.67
N ILE A 66 -8.86 3.06 -6.79
CA ILE A 66 -8.70 1.99 -5.81
C ILE A 66 -8.58 0.60 -6.47
N GLU A 67 -9.11 0.46 -7.69
CA GLU A 67 -9.09 -0.76 -8.52
C GLU A 67 -7.89 -0.82 -9.48
N CYS A 68 -7.10 0.26 -9.59
CA CYS A 68 -5.95 0.31 -10.47
C CYS A 68 -4.80 -0.56 -9.96
N GLU A 69 -4.02 -1.09 -10.90
CA GLU A 69 -2.83 -1.88 -10.57
C GLU A 69 -1.76 -1.03 -9.92
N LEU A 70 -1.15 -1.60 -8.88
CA LEU A 70 -0.10 -0.98 -8.11
C LEU A 70 1.23 -1.70 -8.34
N ALA A 71 2.26 -0.94 -8.68
CA ALA A 71 3.64 -1.40 -8.70
C ALA A 71 4.32 -1.01 -7.38
N LEU A 72 4.95 -1.96 -6.69
CA LEU A 72 5.77 -1.67 -5.50
C LEU A 72 7.03 -0.92 -5.95
N VAL A 73 7.27 0.26 -5.37
CA VAL A 73 8.43 1.11 -5.71
C VAL A 73 9.41 1.27 -4.55
N ALA A 74 8.95 1.13 -3.30
CA ALA A 74 9.81 1.10 -2.14
C ALA A 74 9.18 0.26 -1.01
N GLU A 75 10.03 -0.41 -0.23
CA GLU A 75 9.64 -1.15 0.98
C GLU A 75 10.76 -0.99 2.02
N ALA A 76 10.40 -0.69 3.25
CA ALA A 76 11.36 -0.57 4.34
C ALA A 76 11.86 -1.95 4.77
N GLU A 77 13.16 -2.07 5.04
CA GLU A 77 13.76 -3.31 5.58
C GLU A 77 13.49 -3.48 7.09
N GLU A 78 13.22 -2.36 7.77
CA GLU A 78 12.90 -2.28 9.19
C GLU A 78 11.39 -2.25 9.45
N LEU A 79 11.01 -2.52 10.70
CA LEU A 79 9.63 -2.38 11.18
C LEU A 79 9.55 -1.16 12.10
N PHE A 80 8.42 -0.48 12.05
CA PHE A 80 8.14 0.71 12.85
C PHE A 80 7.26 0.39 14.06
N GLU A 81 7.30 1.25 15.08
CA GLU A 81 6.51 1.05 16.31
C GLU A 81 5.00 1.18 16.07
N ASP A 82 4.59 1.98 15.09
CA ASP A 82 3.21 2.18 14.70
C ASP A 82 3.09 2.55 13.21
N ALA A 83 1.84 2.58 12.72
CA ALA A 83 1.53 2.95 11.35
C ALA A 83 1.88 4.42 11.02
N GLY A 84 1.88 5.32 12.00
CA GLY A 84 2.23 6.73 11.79
C GLY A 84 3.69 6.91 11.38
N HIS A 85 4.60 6.25 12.10
CA HIS A 85 6.02 6.21 11.78
C HIS A 85 6.30 5.52 10.44
N ALA A 86 5.60 4.42 10.16
CA ALA A 86 5.69 3.74 8.87
C ALA A 86 5.25 4.65 7.70
N ILE A 87 4.16 5.40 7.85
CA ILE A 87 3.70 6.35 6.82
C ILE A 87 4.62 7.56 6.70
N ALA A 88 5.19 8.06 7.80
CA ALA A 88 6.20 9.12 7.73
C ALA A 88 7.41 8.68 6.90
N TRP A 89 7.88 7.44 7.06
CA TRP A 89 8.89 6.85 6.19
C TRP A 89 8.42 6.77 4.74
N ALA A 90 7.20 6.26 4.51
CA ALA A 90 6.65 6.08 3.16
C ALA A 90 6.55 7.42 2.40
N LEU A 91 6.10 8.48 3.07
CA LEU A 91 6.04 9.84 2.51
C LEU A 91 7.41 10.33 2.03
N ALA A 92 8.48 10.10 2.81
CA ALA A 92 9.84 10.50 2.42
C ALA A 92 10.39 9.73 1.18
N HIS A 93 9.70 8.67 0.75
CA HIS A 93 10.08 7.81 -0.38
C HIS A 93 9.10 7.93 -1.57
N THR A 94 8.35 9.03 -1.66
CA THR A 94 7.44 9.36 -2.79
C THR A 94 8.08 10.26 -3.86
N ASN A 95 9.40 10.14 -4.05
CA ASN A 95 10.16 10.98 -5.00
C ASN A 95 10.03 10.51 -6.46
#